data_AF-A0A973JA99-F1
#
_entry.id   AF-A0A973JA99-F1
#
_cell.length_a   1.000
_cell.length_b   1.000
_cell.length_c   1.000
_cell.angle_alpha   90.00
_cell.angle_beta   90.00
_cell.angle_gamma   90.00
#
_symmetry.space_group_name_H-M   'P 1'
#
loop_
_entity.id
_entity.type
_entity.pdbx_description
1 polymer ?
#
loop_
_entity_poly.entity_id
_entity_poly.type
_entity_poly.pdbx_seq_one_letter_code
_entity_poly.pdbx_strand_id
1 'polypeptide(L)' 'MIIVMKDQATEKQIDNVINWIESVGYKAHPSRGVERTIIGAVGDKRDKS' A
#
# COMPACT_ATOMS: atom_id res chain seq x y z
N MET A 1 4.86 -1.26 7.66
CA MET A 1 4.00 -0.05 7.66
C MET A 1 2.58 -0.46 7.26
N ILE A 2 1.55 0.20 7.80
CA ILE A 2 0.15 -0.04 7.41
C ILE A 2 -0.43 1.26 6.87
N ILE A 3 -1.09 1.18 5.71
CA ILE A 3 -1.79 2.30 5.09
C ILE A 3 -3.28 1.99 5.11
N VAL A 4 -4.09 2.89 5.66
CA VAL A 4 -5.55 2.79 5.62
C VAL A 4 -6.04 3.76 4.56
N MET A 5 -6.68 3.24 3.51
CA MET A 5 -7.25 4.07 2.46
C MET A 5 -8.45 4.88 2.98
N LYS A 6 -8.79 5.95 2.27
CA LYS A 6 -10.08 6.63 2.47
C LYS A 6 -11.23 5.67 2.16
N ASP A 7 -12.40 5.95 2.73
CA ASP A 7 -13.63 5.23 2.41
C ASP A 7 -13.91 5.29 0.90
N GLN A 8 -14.39 4.17 0.35
CA GLN A 8 -14.67 3.97 -1.07
C GLN A 8 -13.54 4.42 -2.03
N ALA A 9 -12.27 4.28 -1.61
CA ALA A 9 -11.14 4.56 -2.49
C ALA A 9 -11.25 3.74 -3.80
N THR A 10 -11.12 4.40 -4.93
CA THR A 10 -11.24 3.75 -6.24
C THR A 10 -10.05 2.82 -6.50
N GLU A 11 -10.22 1.80 -7.35
CA GLU A 11 -9.12 0.91 -7.72
C GLU A 11 -7.91 1.70 -8.25
N LYS A 12 -8.13 2.74 -9.07
CA LYS A 12 -7.05 3.63 -9.53
C LYS A 12 -6.29 4.30 -8.38
N GLN A 13 -6.98 4.71 -7.32
CA GLN A 13 -6.34 5.29 -6.13
C GLN A 13 -5.55 4.25 -5.34
N ILE A 14 -6.10 3.05 -5.20
CA ILE A 14 -5.43 1.91 -4.55
C ILE A 14 -4.15 1.55 -5.32
N ASP A 15 -4.24 1.40 -6.64
CA ASP A 15 -3.12 1.07 -7.52
C ASP A 15 -2.01 2.13 -7.45
N ASN A 16 -2.37 3.42 -7.44
CA ASN A 16 -1.39 4.49 -7.28
C ASN A 16 -0.61 4.38 -5.96
N VAL A 17 -1.27 4.00 -4.86
CA VAL A 17 -0.61 3.82 -3.57
C VAL A 17 0.26 2.57 -3.57
N ILE A 18 -0.21 1.47 -4.17
CA ILE A 18 0.59 0.24 -4.36
C ILE A 18 1.88 0.56 -5.12
N ASN A 19 1.77 1.21 -6.28
CA ASN A 19 2.92 1.57 -7.12
C ASN A 19 3.91 2.46 -6.36
N TRP A 20 3.41 3.40 -5.56
CA TRP A 20 4.29 4.23 -4.72
C TRP A 20 5.03 3.40 -3.67
N ILE A 21 4.32 2.54 -2.92
CA ILE A 21 4.92 1.64 -1.91
C ILE A 21 6.03 0.77 -2.55
N GLU A 22 5.77 0.23 -3.74
CA GLU A 22 6.72 -0.60 -4.46
C GLU A 22 7.93 0.20 -4.98
N SER A 23 7.70 1.41 -5.51
CA SER A 23 8.77 2.29 -5.97
C SER A 23 9.76 2.70 -4.89
N VAL A 24 9.33 2.71 -3.62
CA VAL A 24 10.20 3.07 -2.48
C VAL A 24 10.83 1.85 -1.80
N GLY A 25 10.71 0.67 -2.41
CA GLY A 25 11.40 -0.56 -2.01
C GLY A 25 10.64 -1.45 -1.02
N TYR A 26 9.33 -1.25 -0.86
CA TYR A 26 8.49 -2.13 -0.04
C TYR A 26 7.60 -3.00 -0.91
N LYS A 27 7.20 -4.17 -0.42
CA LYS A 27 6.15 -4.97 -1.03
C LYS A 27 4.79 -4.54 -0.48
N ALA A 28 3.84 -4.28 -1.38
CA ALA A 28 2.47 -3.94 -1.01
C ALA A 28 1.57 -5.19 -0.90
N HIS A 29 0.69 -5.20 0.09
CA HIS A 29 -0.28 -6.25 0.38
C HIS A 29 -1.67 -5.63 0.60
N PRO A 30 -2.45 -5.39 -0.47
CA PRO A 30 -3.79 -4.83 -0.34
C PRO A 30 -4.79 -5.85 0.20
N SER A 31 -5.59 -5.43 1.18
CA SER A 31 -6.74 -6.12 1.76
C SER A 31 -7.98 -5.27 1.52
N ARG A 32 -8.82 -5.68 0.56
CA ARG A 32 -10.03 -4.97 0.16
C ARG A 32 -11.18 -5.37 1.09
N GLY A 33 -11.56 -4.47 2.00
CA GLY A 33 -12.75 -4.60 2.82
C GLY A 33 -13.97 -3.95 2.19
N VAL A 34 -15.16 -4.21 2.75
CA VAL A 34 -16.43 -3.65 2.28
C VAL A 34 -16.48 -2.12 2.45
N GLU A 35 -15.97 -1.62 3.58
CA GLU A 35 -15.93 -0.19 3.87
C GLU A 35 -14.59 0.44 3.44
N ARG A 36 -13.47 -0.23 3.74
CA ARG A 36 -12.13 0.32 3.49
C ARG A 36 -11.16 -0.71 2.98
N THR A 37 -10.22 -0.24 2.17
CA THR A 37 -9.04 -1.00 1.79
C THR A 37 -7.89 -0.67 2.74
N ILE A 38 -7.21 -1.70 3.24
CA ILE A 38 -5.98 -1.59 4.03
C ILE A 38 -4.84 -2.11 3.17
N ILE A 39 -3.69 -1.45 3.16
CA ILE A 39 -2.50 -1.91 2.44
C ILE A 39 -1.38 -2.12 3.45
N GLY A 40 -0.92 -3.36 3.60
CA GLY A 40 0.30 -3.67 4.32
C GLY A 40 1.51 -3.37 3.43
N ALA A 41 2.51 -2.67 3.97
CA ALA A 41 3.80 -2.47 3.32
C ALA A 41 4.88 -3.21 4.14
N VAL A 42 5.46 -4.24 3.54
CA VAL A 42 6.43 -5.16 4.15
C VAL A 42 7.73 -5.09 3.38
N GLY A 43 8.85 -5.00 4.08
CA GLY A 43 10.17 -4.83 3.48
C GLY A 43 11.05 -4.00 4.39
N ASP A 44 12.34 -4.11 4.17
CA ASP A 44 13.34 -3.42 4.97
C ASP A 44 14.06 -2.42 4.08
N LYS A 45 13.99 -1.13 4.40
CA LYS A 45 14.83 -0.10 3.77
C LYS A 45 16.29 -0.21 4.27
N ARG A 46 16.76 -1.41 4.59
CA ARG A 46 18.13 -1.67 5.06
C ARG A 46 19.14 -1.89 3.93
N ASP A 47 18.75 -1.82 2.66
CA ASP A 47 19.69 -1.66 1.53
C ASP A 47 19.90 -0.18 1.19
N LYS A 48 20.55 0.51 2.13
CA LYS A 48 21.34 1.72 1.86
C LYS A 48 22.57 1.70 2.78
N SER A 49 23.48 0.77 2.51
CA SER A 49 24.88 0.85 2.95
C SER A 49 25.70 1.55 1.88
#